data_AF-A0A525CY78-F1
#
_entry.id   AF-A0A525CY78-F1
#
_cell.length_a   1.000
_cell.length_b   1.000
_cell.length_c   1.000
_cell.angle_alpha   90.00
_cell.angle_beta   90.00
_cell.angle_gamma   90.00
#
_symmetry.space_group_name_H-M   'P 1'
#
loop_
_entity.id
_entity.type
_entity.pdbx_description
1 polymer ?
#
loop_
_entity_poly.entity_id
_entity_poly.type
_entity_poly.pdbx_seq_one_letter_code
_entity_poly.pdbx_strand_id
1 'polypeptide(L)'
;MYELFIAPLSEVYFQKALIGGTIVAIVAGVVGCLVVLRRMAFLGDALSHAMIAGVAGGYLVMKLLFGAEAHAPGMLLGSLLAAIATVALISFVSRISRVKEDTAIGIMYTGIFALGVVAVSIFRHYIHIDLMHFIMGDILGVADTDLWVSALVAAFVLTILILFFRHFQLATFDPVMAASIGLPVLLIDYVLTTCVSLVVVSAVSMVGVILVVGLLITPAATAYLLSDRLDRMMMLSALFGVTSVIGGLYLCVWLDSAGGGAIMLFCTLQFLVVLAVAPKYGLLARWMRLRKLVPQQVVEDILTTILRYEKDTPLEVIRQYVQSGKGIRKALEYMGDEGFIEQTSTGYLLTDKGLAEANKVLRAHRLWEAYLETIGTPKEELHPTAHHLEHISDGNTVEYLDERLGSPSQDPHGKVIP
;
A
#
# COMPACT_ATOMS: atom_id res chain seq x y z
N MET A 1 -31.51 -20.33 -9.84
CA MET A 1 -30.48 -19.92 -8.86
C MET A 1 -29.73 -21.11 -8.28
N TYR A 2 -30.40 -22.13 -7.73
CA TYR A 2 -29.73 -23.32 -7.19
C TYR A 2 -28.86 -24.09 -8.21
N GLU A 3 -29.34 -24.30 -9.44
CA GLU A 3 -28.54 -24.96 -10.48
C GLU A 3 -27.33 -24.12 -10.93
N LEU A 4 -27.43 -22.79 -10.90
CA LEU A 4 -26.34 -21.89 -11.32
C LEU A 4 -25.15 -21.94 -10.34
N PHE A 5 -25.42 -22.24 -9.06
CA PHE A 5 -24.39 -22.37 -8.03
C PHE A 5 -23.90 -23.82 -7.86
N ILE A 6 -24.76 -24.84 -8.02
CA ILE A 6 -24.40 -26.23 -7.73
C ILE A 6 -23.93 -26.99 -8.98
N ALA A 7 -24.43 -26.68 -10.18
CA ALA A 7 -24.02 -27.38 -11.41
C ALA A 7 -22.53 -27.26 -11.75
N PRO A 8 -21.84 -26.12 -11.53
CA PRO A 8 -20.40 -26.04 -11.76
C PRO A 8 -19.62 -26.92 -10.77
N LEU A 9 -20.11 -27.07 -9.54
CA LEU A 9 -19.44 -27.84 -8.49
C LEU A 9 -19.47 -29.36 -8.74
N SER A 10 -20.39 -29.86 -9.56
CA SER A 10 -20.42 -31.28 -9.95
C SER A 10 -19.38 -31.64 -11.01
N GLU A 11 -18.81 -30.64 -11.69
CA GLU A 11 -17.87 -30.87 -12.77
C GLU A 11 -16.43 -31.03 -12.27
N VAL A 12 -15.76 -32.10 -12.73
CA VAL A 12 -14.41 -32.46 -12.27
C VAL A 12 -13.38 -31.38 -12.61
N TYR A 13 -13.52 -30.72 -13.77
CA TYR A 13 -12.61 -29.64 -14.18
C TYR A 13 -12.74 -28.42 -13.26
N PHE A 14 -13.96 -28.08 -12.83
CA PHE A 14 -14.20 -26.95 -11.93
C PHE A 14 -13.66 -27.21 -10.53
N GLN A 15 -13.80 -28.45 -10.02
CA GLN A 15 -13.20 -28.85 -8.75
C GLN A 15 -11.67 -28.78 -8.79
N LYS A 16 -11.04 -29.25 -9.87
CA LYS A 16 -9.59 -29.14 -10.06
C LYS A 16 -9.13 -27.69 -10.14
N ALA A 17 -9.84 -26.85 -10.89
CA ALA A 17 -9.59 -25.41 -10.98
C ALA A 17 -9.68 -24.73 -9.61
N LEU A 18 -10.69 -25.09 -8.81
CA LEU A 18 -10.89 -24.54 -7.47
C LEU A 18 -9.79 -24.96 -6.51
N ILE A 19 -9.42 -26.25 -6.47
CA ILE A 19 -8.37 -26.76 -5.59
C ILE A 19 -7.00 -26.19 -6.00
N GLY A 20 -6.66 -26.26 -7.29
CA GLY A 20 -5.40 -25.72 -7.80
C GLY A 20 -5.28 -24.21 -7.59
N GLY A 21 -6.33 -23.47 -7.97
CA GLY A 21 -6.39 -22.02 -7.78
C GLY A 21 -6.28 -21.61 -6.31
N THR A 22 -6.94 -22.33 -5.38
CA THR A 22 -6.85 -22.01 -3.95
C THR A 22 -5.47 -22.31 -3.36
N ILE A 23 -4.82 -23.41 -3.76
CA ILE A 23 -3.43 -23.71 -3.37
C ILE A 23 -2.51 -22.57 -3.82
N VAL A 24 -2.58 -22.21 -5.09
CA VAL A 24 -1.78 -21.12 -5.66
C VAL A 24 -2.08 -19.79 -4.96
N ALA A 25 -3.35 -19.45 -4.75
CA ALA A 25 -3.74 -18.19 -4.12
C ALA A 25 -3.27 -18.08 -2.67
N ILE A 26 -3.29 -19.17 -1.89
CA ILE A 26 -2.77 -19.18 -0.52
C ILE A 26 -1.28 -18.91 -0.54
N VAL A 27 -0.52 -19.67 -1.32
CA VAL A 27 0.96 -19.57 -1.29
C VAL A 27 1.44 -18.27 -1.92
N ALA A 28 0.87 -17.87 -3.06
CA ALA A 28 1.18 -16.61 -3.72
C ALA A 28 0.77 -15.41 -2.84
N GLY A 29 -0.38 -15.46 -2.16
CA GLY A 29 -0.81 -14.39 -1.27
C GLY A 29 0.08 -14.24 -0.03
N VAL A 30 0.53 -15.35 0.55
CA VAL A 30 1.42 -15.37 1.74
C VAL A 30 2.83 -14.89 1.39
N VAL A 31 3.43 -15.46 0.34
CA VAL A 31 4.75 -15.02 -0.16
C VAL A 31 4.69 -13.58 -0.65
N GLY A 32 3.59 -13.22 -1.32
CA GLY A 32 3.29 -11.90 -1.83
C GLY A 32 3.34 -10.81 -0.77
N CYS A 33 2.94 -11.09 0.47
CA CYS A 33 3.04 -10.12 1.57
C CYS A 33 4.49 -9.67 1.80
N LEU A 34 5.45 -10.60 1.78
CA LEU A 34 6.86 -10.28 1.95
C LEU A 34 7.43 -9.52 0.74
N VAL A 35 6.99 -9.87 -0.47
CA VAL A 35 7.39 -9.19 -1.71
C VAL A 35 6.90 -7.75 -1.74
N VAL A 36 5.63 -7.52 -1.36
CA VAL A 36 5.02 -6.18 -1.31
C VAL A 36 5.70 -5.31 -0.26
N LEU A 37 5.96 -5.82 0.95
CA LEU A 37 6.63 -5.07 2.01
C LEU A 37 8.06 -4.66 1.64
N ARG A 38 8.76 -5.47 0.84
CA ARG A 38 10.09 -5.18 0.31
C ARG A 38 10.08 -4.29 -0.93
N ARG A 39 8.91 -3.82 -1.38
CA ARG A 39 8.71 -3.02 -2.60
C ARG A 39 9.12 -3.73 -3.90
N MET A 40 9.30 -5.04 -3.88
CA MET A 40 9.70 -5.83 -5.06
C MET A 40 8.49 -6.30 -5.88
N ALA A 41 7.44 -5.48 -6.02
CA ALA A 41 6.17 -5.92 -6.60
C ALA A 41 6.33 -6.45 -8.05
N PHE A 42 7.24 -5.88 -8.83
CA PHE A 42 7.51 -6.30 -10.22
C PHE A 42 8.37 -7.58 -10.35
N LEU A 43 8.84 -8.15 -9.24
CA LEU A 43 9.67 -9.37 -9.26
C LEU A 43 8.89 -10.57 -9.84
N GLY A 44 7.61 -10.71 -9.50
CA GLY A 44 6.78 -11.80 -10.03
C GLY A 44 6.62 -11.76 -11.55
N ASP A 45 6.48 -10.55 -12.10
CA ASP A 45 6.36 -10.33 -13.55
C ASP A 45 7.68 -10.63 -14.27
N ALA A 46 8.79 -10.13 -13.72
CA ALA A 46 10.14 -10.41 -14.21
C ALA A 46 10.43 -11.92 -14.26
N LEU A 47 10.06 -12.66 -13.21
CA LEU A 47 10.26 -14.11 -13.13
C LEU A 47 9.42 -14.87 -14.16
N SER A 48 8.18 -14.44 -14.37
CA SER A 48 7.26 -15.09 -15.32
C SER A 48 7.76 -14.99 -16.76
N HIS A 49 8.31 -13.83 -17.14
CA HIS A 49 8.88 -13.63 -18.46
C HIS A 49 10.25 -14.28 -18.64
N ALA A 50 11.10 -14.26 -17.61
CA ALA A 50 12.36 -15.01 -17.59
C ALA A 50 12.12 -16.53 -17.72
N MET A 51 11.04 -17.02 -17.12
CA MET A 51 10.64 -18.42 -17.21
C MET A 51 10.30 -18.82 -18.66
N ILE A 52 9.59 -17.99 -19.45
CA ILE A 52 9.34 -18.28 -20.88
C ILE A 52 10.67 -18.44 -21.63
N ALA A 53 11.63 -17.54 -21.40
CA ALA A 53 12.96 -17.63 -21.97
C ALA A 53 13.69 -18.93 -21.54
N GLY A 54 13.55 -19.29 -20.27
CA GLY A 54 14.11 -20.52 -19.71
C GLY A 54 13.48 -21.82 -20.20
N VAL A 55 12.16 -21.84 -20.42
CA VAL A 55 11.45 -22.97 -21.03
C VAL A 55 11.94 -23.17 -22.46
N ALA A 56 12.04 -22.10 -23.25
CA ALA A 56 12.58 -22.15 -24.60
C ALA A 56 14.03 -22.63 -24.64
N GLY A 57 14.87 -22.11 -23.73
CA GLY A 57 16.26 -22.54 -23.59
C GLY A 57 16.39 -24.00 -23.17
N GLY A 58 15.63 -24.44 -22.17
CA GLY A 58 15.62 -25.82 -21.67
C GLY A 58 15.17 -26.82 -22.73
N TYR A 59 14.14 -26.46 -23.50
CA TYR A 59 13.67 -27.25 -24.64
C TYR A 59 14.77 -27.40 -25.71
N LEU A 60 15.46 -26.30 -26.04
CA LEU A 60 16.51 -26.31 -27.04
C LEU A 60 17.74 -27.12 -26.62
N VAL A 61 18.16 -26.99 -25.36
CA VAL A 61 19.28 -27.75 -24.79
C VAL A 61 18.95 -29.25 -24.76
N MET A 62 17.75 -29.63 -24.33
CA MET A 62 17.31 -31.03 -24.34
C MET A 62 17.29 -31.62 -25.76
N LYS A 63 16.76 -30.86 -26.73
CA LYS A 63 16.71 -31.27 -28.12
C LYS A 63 18.09 -31.41 -28.76
N LEU A 64 19.02 -30.50 -28.44
CA LEU A 64 20.39 -30.49 -28.98
C LEU A 64 21.29 -31.55 -28.34
N LEU A 65 21.17 -31.79 -27.03
CA LEU A 65 22.02 -32.74 -26.29
C LEU A 65 21.51 -34.17 -26.31
N PHE A 66 20.19 -34.38 -26.24
CA PHE A 66 19.59 -35.71 -26.06
C PHE A 66 18.77 -36.18 -27.27
N GLY A 67 18.53 -35.33 -28.27
CA GLY A 67 17.82 -35.71 -29.51
C GLY A 67 16.35 -36.14 -29.32
N ALA A 68 15.82 -36.05 -28.10
CA ALA A 68 14.47 -36.47 -27.73
C ALA A 68 13.51 -35.28 -27.64
N GLU A 69 12.21 -35.53 -27.89
CA GLU A 69 11.15 -34.56 -27.61
C GLU A 69 11.07 -34.27 -26.11
N ALA A 70 10.97 -33.00 -25.75
CA ALA A 70 11.22 -32.53 -24.38
C ALA A 70 10.24 -33.13 -23.37
N HIS A 71 10.77 -33.80 -22.34
CA HIS A 71 10.00 -34.19 -21.16
C HIS A 71 9.68 -32.96 -20.29
N ALA A 72 8.46 -32.89 -19.74
CA ALA A 72 7.98 -31.83 -18.84
C ALA A 72 8.97 -31.42 -17.70
N PRO A 73 9.74 -32.33 -17.08
CA PRO A 73 10.70 -31.95 -16.04
C PRO A 73 11.87 -31.10 -16.56
N GLY A 74 12.30 -31.31 -17.81
CA GLY A 74 13.41 -30.56 -18.41
C GLY A 74 13.05 -29.10 -18.66
N MET A 75 11.79 -28.83 -19.04
CA MET A 75 11.27 -27.48 -19.21
C MET A 75 11.19 -26.74 -17.87
N LEU A 76 10.71 -27.39 -16.81
CA LEU A 76 10.67 -26.82 -15.46
C LEU A 76 12.07 -26.52 -14.90
N LEU A 77 13.05 -27.40 -15.14
CA LEU A 77 14.44 -27.15 -14.73
C LEU A 77 15.06 -25.97 -15.48
N GLY A 78 14.87 -25.89 -16.81
CA GLY A 78 15.37 -24.76 -17.60
C GLY A 78 14.74 -23.43 -17.17
N SER A 79 13.46 -23.47 -16.81
CA SER A 79 12.71 -22.29 -16.39
C SER A 79 13.08 -21.83 -14.98
N LEU A 80 13.31 -22.76 -14.03
CA LEU A 80 13.83 -22.47 -12.70
C LEU A 80 15.27 -21.92 -12.76
N LEU A 81 16.14 -22.50 -13.57
CA LEU A 81 17.50 -22.02 -13.76
C LEU A 81 17.53 -20.60 -14.35
N ALA A 82 16.69 -20.32 -15.35
CA ALA A 82 16.57 -18.98 -15.91
C ALA A 82 16.03 -17.96 -14.90
N ALA A 83 15.06 -18.35 -14.07
CA ALA A 83 14.53 -17.51 -13.01
C ALA A 83 15.59 -17.18 -11.94
N ILE A 84 16.35 -18.18 -11.48
CA ILE A 84 17.47 -17.98 -10.54
C ILE A 84 18.56 -17.10 -11.17
N ALA A 85 18.93 -17.35 -12.43
CA ALA A 85 19.91 -16.53 -13.15
C ALA A 85 19.45 -15.07 -13.29
N THR A 86 18.17 -14.85 -13.58
CA THR A 86 17.58 -13.51 -13.68
C THR A 86 17.68 -12.76 -12.36
N VAL A 87 17.34 -13.42 -11.26
CA VAL A 87 17.43 -12.84 -9.91
C VAL A 87 18.87 -12.51 -9.56
N ALA A 88 19.80 -13.41 -9.86
CA ALA A 88 21.22 -13.19 -9.62
C ALA A 88 21.72 -11.97 -10.41
N LEU A 89 21.31 -11.83 -11.68
CA LEU A 89 21.63 -10.67 -12.51
C LEU A 89 21.01 -9.38 -11.96
N ILE A 90 19.74 -9.40 -11.56
CA ILE A 90 19.06 -8.25 -10.94
C ILE A 90 19.80 -7.80 -9.67
N SER A 91 20.12 -8.74 -8.77
CA SER A 91 20.82 -8.43 -7.52
C SER A 91 22.26 -7.97 -7.76
N PHE A 92 22.95 -8.51 -8.77
CA PHE A 92 24.28 -8.06 -9.16
C PHE A 92 24.25 -6.61 -9.67
N VAL A 93 23.31 -6.30 -10.55
CA VAL A 93 23.14 -4.95 -11.11
C VAL A 93 22.72 -3.95 -10.03
N SER A 94 21.80 -4.32 -9.13
CA SER A 94 21.35 -3.42 -8.06
C SER A 94 22.43 -3.13 -7.02
N ARG A 95 23.39 -4.05 -6.80
CA ARG A 95 24.51 -3.85 -5.86
C ARG A 95 25.65 -3.03 -6.44
N ILE A 96 25.96 -3.19 -7.71
CA ILE A 96 27.12 -2.54 -8.35
C ILE A 96 26.74 -1.17 -8.92
N SER A 97 25.49 -1.01 -9.34
CA SER A 97 25.02 0.22 -9.96
C SER A 97 24.35 1.16 -8.94
N ARG A 98 24.27 2.45 -9.28
CA ARG A 98 23.46 3.44 -8.54
C ARG A 98 21.96 3.38 -8.89
N VAL A 99 21.57 2.40 -9.70
CA VAL A 99 20.21 2.23 -10.20
C VAL A 99 19.33 1.62 -9.11
N LYS A 100 18.12 2.15 -8.93
CA LYS A 100 17.14 1.62 -7.96
C LYS A 100 16.75 0.19 -8.34
N GLU A 101 16.47 -0.64 -7.33
CA GLU A 101 16.15 -2.06 -7.51
C GLU A 101 14.98 -2.29 -8.47
N ASP A 102 13.89 -1.52 -8.36
CA ASP A 102 12.74 -1.60 -9.28
C ASP A 102 13.14 -1.33 -10.75
N THR A 103 14.07 -0.40 -10.96
CA THR A 103 14.58 -0.07 -12.30
C THR A 103 15.50 -1.17 -12.82
N ALA A 104 16.34 -1.75 -11.95
CA ALA A 104 17.19 -2.89 -12.30
C ALA A 104 16.33 -4.13 -12.67
N ILE A 105 15.26 -4.39 -11.90
CA ILE A 105 14.27 -5.43 -12.22
C ILE A 105 13.72 -5.20 -13.64
N GLY A 106 13.21 -3.99 -13.93
CA GLY A 106 12.63 -3.67 -15.25
C GLY A 106 13.59 -3.82 -16.43
N ILE A 107 14.83 -3.34 -16.31
CA ILE A 107 15.86 -3.45 -17.36
C ILE A 107 16.25 -4.91 -17.59
N MET A 108 16.52 -5.67 -16.52
CA MET A 108 16.96 -7.05 -16.65
C MET A 108 15.86 -7.96 -17.18
N TYR A 109 14.62 -7.78 -16.70
CA TYR A 109 13.45 -8.49 -17.20
C TYR A 109 13.27 -8.30 -18.70
N THR A 110 13.19 -7.05 -19.15
CA THR A 110 12.95 -6.74 -20.57
C THR A 110 14.07 -7.28 -21.46
N GLY A 111 15.32 -7.22 -21.00
CA GLY A 111 16.47 -7.81 -21.70
C GLY A 111 16.39 -9.34 -21.83
N ILE A 112 16.10 -10.05 -20.74
CA ILE A 112 16.02 -11.52 -20.74
C ILE A 112 14.80 -12.00 -21.53
N PHE A 113 13.68 -11.29 -21.43
CA PHE A 113 12.51 -11.58 -22.24
C PHE A 113 12.80 -11.39 -23.73
N ALA A 114 13.43 -10.27 -24.13
CA ALA A 114 13.84 -10.04 -25.51
C ALA A 114 14.79 -11.13 -26.01
N LEU A 115 15.75 -11.57 -25.18
CA LEU A 115 16.65 -12.69 -25.50
C LEU A 115 15.85 -13.98 -25.74
N GLY A 116 14.92 -14.31 -24.85
CA GLY A 116 14.05 -15.48 -25.00
C GLY A 116 13.20 -15.44 -26.27
N VAL A 117 12.59 -14.29 -26.58
CA VAL A 117 11.79 -14.08 -27.79
C VAL A 117 12.65 -14.22 -29.05
N VAL A 118 13.87 -13.66 -29.06
CA VAL A 118 14.82 -13.81 -30.17
C VAL A 118 15.23 -15.27 -30.33
N ALA A 119 15.52 -15.99 -29.24
CA ALA A 119 15.83 -17.41 -29.28
C ALA A 119 14.68 -18.23 -29.87
N VAL A 120 13.45 -18.03 -29.38
CA VAL A 120 12.25 -18.68 -29.95
C VAL A 120 12.07 -18.31 -31.42
N SER A 121 12.31 -17.05 -31.80
CA SER A 121 12.19 -16.58 -33.18
C SER A 121 13.18 -17.26 -34.13
N ILE A 122 14.44 -17.43 -33.72
CA ILE A 122 15.47 -18.10 -34.51
C ILE A 122 15.16 -19.59 -34.66
N PHE A 123 14.64 -20.21 -33.60
CA PHE A 123 14.36 -21.65 -33.56
C PHE A 123 12.88 -22.01 -33.76
N ARG A 124 12.09 -21.14 -34.44
CA ARG A 124 10.64 -21.35 -34.68
C ARG A 124 10.31 -22.69 -35.32
N HIS A 125 11.18 -23.22 -36.19
CA HIS A 125 10.96 -24.51 -36.85
C HIS A 125 11.02 -25.70 -35.86
N TYR A 126 11.64 -25.50 -34.69
CA TYR A 126 11.85 -26.54 -33.69
C TYR A 126 10.97 -26.39 -32.44
N ILE A 127 10.48 -25.18 -32.16
CA ILE A 127 9.77 -24.79 -30.93
C ILE A 127 8.32 -24.45 -31.27
N HIS A 128 7.39 -25.34 -30.92
CA HIS A 128 5.94 -25.11 -31.00
C HIS A 128 5.40 -24.81 -29.60
N ILE A 129 5.82 -23.68 -29.00
CA ILE A 129 5.26 -23.22 -27.72
C ILE A 129 4.11 -22.26 -28.05
N ASP A 130 2.91 -22.58 -27.60
CA ASP A 130 1.78 -21.65 -27.63
C ASP A 130 1.96 -20.59 -26.52
N LEU A 131 2.57 -19.46 -26.89
CA LEU A 131 2.77 -18.34 -25.97
C LEU A 131 1.45 -17.77 -25.45
N MET A 132 0.37 -17.82 -26.24
CA MET A 132 -0.92 -17.26 -25.82
C MET A 132 -1.54 -18.10 -24.71
N HIS A 133 -1.49 -19.42 -24.86
CA HIS A 133 -1.93 -20.34 -23.80
C HIS A 133 -1.11 -20.17 -22.52
N PHE A 134 0.20 -19.95 -22.62
CA PHE A 134 1.06 -19.75 -21.46
C PHE A 134 0.84 -18.41 -20.74
N ILE A 135 0.58 -17.33 -21.48
CA ILE A 135 0.35 -15.99 -20.91
C ILE A 135 -1.03 -15.92 -20.25
N MET A 136 -2.08 -16.43 -20.91
CA MET A 136 -3.44 -16.38 -20.39
C MET A 136 -3.74 -17.47 -19.36
N GLY A 137 -3.10 -18.64 -19.49
CA GLY A 137 -3.38 -19.83 -18.70
C GLY A 137 -4.75 -20.42 -19.01
N ASP A 138 -4.92 -21.70 -18.73
CA ASP A 138 -6.22 -22.35 -18.70
C ASP A 138 -6.42 -23.06 -17.36
N ILE A 139 -6.97 -22.33 -16.40
CA ILE A 139 -7.25 -22.85 -15.07
C ILE A 139 -8.32 -23.95 -15.07
N LEU A 140 -9.09 -24.12 -16.16
CA LEU A 140 -10.08 -25.18 -16.29
C LEU A 140 -9.44 -26.47 -16.83
N GLY A 141 -8.36 -26.36 -17.60
CA GLY A 141 -7.62 -27.46 -18.23
C GLY A 141 -6.47 -28.05 -17.39
N VAL A 142 -6.53 -27.96 -16.06
CA VAL A 142 -5.41 -28.33 -15.18
C VAL A 142 -5.13 -29.83 -15.19
N ALA A 143 -3.89 -30.20 -15.53
CA ALA A 143 -3.40 -31.57 -15.44
C ALA A 143 -3.17 -32.01 -13.98
N ASP A 144 -3.37 -33.30 -13.70
CA ASP A 144 -3.16 -33.86 -12.36
C ASP A 144 -1.70 -33.71 -11.90
N THR A 145 -0.75 -33.80 -12.84
CA THR A 145 0.67 -33.60 -12.56
C THR A 145 0.98 -32.19 -12.07
N ASP A 146 0.38 -31.16 -12.69
CA ASP A 146 0.60 -29.77 -12.30
C ASP A 146 -0.02 -29.47 -10.93
N LEU A 147 -1.16 -30.11 -10.62
CA LEU A 147 -1.78 -30.01 -9.30
C LEU A 147 -0.90 -30.59 -8.19
N TRP A 148 -0.32 -31.77 -8.40
CA TRP A 148 0.60 -32.38 -7.44
C TRP A 148 1.89 -31.59 -7.27
N VAL A 149 2.47 -31.10 -8.37
CA VAL A 149 3.68 -30.26 -8.33
C VAL A 149 3.41 -28.97 -7.57
N SER A 150 2.31 -28.28 -7.87
CA SER A 150 1.92 -27.05 -7.17
C SER A 150 1.66 -27.31 -5.68
N ALA A 151 0.98 -28.41 -5.33
CA ALA A 151 0.72 -28.77 -3.94
C ALA A 151 2.02 -29.06 -3.15
N LEU A 152 2.98 -29.77 -3.74
CA LEU A 152 4.26 -30.08 -3.10
C LEU A 152 5.09 -28.80 -2.91
N VAL A 153 5.18 -27.98 -3.96
CA VAL A 153 5.86 -26.67 -3.90
C VAL A 153 5.22 -25.77 -2.85
N ALA A 154 3.90 -25.70 -2.82
CA ALA A 154 3.14 -24.94 -1.84
C ALA A 154 3.45 -25.38 -0.41
N ALA A 155 3.39 -26.68 -0.13
CA ALA A 155 3.70 -27.22 1.19
C ALA A 155 5.15 -26.93 1.59
N PHE A 156 6.10 -27.10 0.67
CA PHE A 156 7.52 -26.82 0.90
C PHE A 156 7.78 -25.35 1.23
N VAL A 157 7.26 -24.43 0.42
CA VAL A 157 7.44 -22.98 0.60
C VAL A 157 6.78 -22.48 1.88
N LEU A 158 5.54 -22.90 2.16
CA LEU A 158 4.85 -22.55 3.40
C LEU A 158 5.61 -23.08 4.62
N THR A 159 6.15 -24.30 4.56
CA THR A 159 6.98 -24.86 5.64
C THR A 159 8.21 -24.00 5.91
N ILE A 160 8.93 -23.59 4.87
CA ILE A 160 10.08 -22.68 5.01
C ILE A 160 9.65 -21.34 5.62
N LEU A 161 8.57 -20.74 5.14
CA LEU A 161 8.09 -19.46 5.66
C LEU A 161 7.66 -19.55 7.13
N ILE A 162 7.01 -20.64 7.54
CA ILE A 162 6.59 -20.84 8.93
C ILE A 162 7.81 -21.05 9.84
N LEU A 163 8.76 -21.91 9.43
CA LEU A 163 9.96 -22.19 10.22
C LEU A 163 10.86 -20.96 10.38
N PHE A 164 11.03 -20.18 9.30
CA PHE A 164 11.91 -19.01 9.28
C PHE A 164 11.14 -17.69 9.41
N PHE A 165 9.89 -17.70 9.89
CA PHE A 165 9.01 -16.53 9.94
C PHE A 165 9.66 -15.30 10.59
N ARG A 166 10.28 -15.49 11.76
CA ARG A 166 10.97 -14.41 12.49
C ARG A 166 12.15 -13.82 11.71
N HIS A 167 12.88 -14.66 10.97
CA HIS A 167 14.03 -14.24 10.18
C HIS A 167 13.59 -13.39 8.98
N PHE A 168 12.55 -13.83 8.25
CA PHE A 168 11.96 -13.05 7.17
C PHE A 168 11.37 -11.74 7.67
N GLN A 169 10.69 -11.76 8.82
CA GLN A 169 10.12 -10.55 9.42
C GLN A 169 11.23 -9.53 9.73
N LEU A 170 12.27 -9.90 10.47
CA LEU A 170 13.37 -9.01 10.82
C LEU A 170 14.08 -8.46 9.59
N ALA A 171 14.45 -9.33 8.64
CA ALA A 171 15.14 -8.92 7.42
C ALA A 171 14.31 -8.01 6.51
N THR A 172 12.97 -8.10 6.58
CA THR A 172 12.06 -7.28 5.77
C THR A 172 11.84 -5.90 6.39
N PHE A 173 11.71 -5.80 7.71
CA PHE A 173 11.42 -4.53 8.39
C PHE A 173 12.67 -3.72 8.72
N ASP A 174 13.75 -4.37 9.15
CA ASP A 174 15.02 -3.72 9.46
C ASP A 174 16.22 -4.61 9.10
N PRO A 175 16.70 -4.54 7.85
CA PRO A 175 17.86 -5.32 7.42
C PRO A 175 19.16 -4.90 8.15
N VAL A 176 19.25 -3.66 8.66
CA VAL A 176 20.45 -3.18 9.37
C VAL A 176 20.50 -3.78 10.77
N MET A 177 19.38 -3.79 11.48
CA MET A 177 19.25 -4.49 12.76
C MET A 177 19.44 -6.00 12.60
N ALA A 178 18.87 -6.61 11.55
CA ALA A 178 19.07 -8.03 11.28
C ALA A 178 20.56 -8.36 11.10
N ALA A 179 21.30 -7.54 10.35
CA ALA A 179 22.74 -7.72 10.16
C ALA A 179 23.53 -7.53 11.47
N SER A 180 23.14 -6.58 12.34
CA SER A 180 23.86 -6.29 13.58
C SER A 180 23.74 -7.41 14.63
N ILE A 181 22.62 -8.14 14.63
CA ILE A 181 22.42 -9.33 15.49
C ILE A 181 22.99 -10.62 14.88
N GLY A 182 23.71 -10.54 13.75
CA GLY A 182 24.39 -11.66 13.11
C GLY A 182 23.54 -12.49 12.14
N LEU A 183 22.37 -12.00 11.72
CA LEU A 183 21.57 -12.70 10.70
C LEU A 183 22.18 -12.51 9.31
N PRO A 184 22.33 -13.58 8.50
CA PRO A 184 22.81 -13.48 7.13
C PRO A 184 21.68 -12.95 6.22
N VAL A 185 21.48 -11.64 6.21
CA VAL A 185 20.42 -10.97 5.40
C VAL A 185 20.45 -11.39 3.94
N LEU A 186 21.65 -11.50 3.36
CA LEU A 186 21.85 -11.95 1.98
C LEU A 186 21.24 -13.34 1.71
N LEU A 187 21.45 -14.28 2.64
CA LEU A 187 20.94 -15.63 2.50
C LEU A 187 19.42 -15.63 2.60
N ILE A 188 18.85 -14.84 3.51
CA ILE A 188 17.39 -14.71 3.66
C ILE A 188 16.76 -14.15 2.37
N ASP A 189 17.40 -13.17 1.75
CA ASP A 189 16.93 -12.57 0.50
C ASP A 189 16.97 -13.57 -0.66
N TYR A 190 18.04 -14.37 -0.76
CA TYR A 190 18.13 -15.46 -1.74
C TYR A 190 17.06 -16.52 -1.48
N VAL A 191 16.87 -16.97 -0.23
CA VAL A 191 15.84 -17.97 0.10
C VAL A 191 14.45 -17.44 -0.23
N LEU A 192 14.13 -16.18 0.11
CA LEU A 192 12.84 -15.58 -0.23
C LEU A 192 12.64 -15.58 -1.74
N THR A 193 13.66 -15.17 -2.49
CA THR A 193 13.53 -15.05 -3.94
C THR A 193 13.44 -16.41 -4.62
N THR A 194 14.15 -17.42 -4.12
CA THR A 194 13.98 -18.81 -4.57
C THR A 194 12.58 -19.32 -4.27
N CYS A 195 12.01 -19.02 -3.10
CA CYS A 195 10.62 -19.36 -2.78
C CYS A 195 9.64 -18.70 -3.75
N VAL A 196 9.78 -17.39 -4.01
CA VAL A 196 8.97 -16.66 -4.99
C VAL A 196 9.09 -17.29 -6.38
N SER A 197 10.32 -17.58 -6.83
CA SER A 197 10.57 -18.22 -8.12
C SER A 197 9.91 -19.60 -8.22
N LEU A 198 9.99 -20.42 -7.18
CA LEU A 198 9.39 -21.76 -7.17
C LEU A 198 7.87 -21.68 -7.27
N VAL A 199 7.25 -20.75 -6.54
CA VAL A 199 5.80 -20.51 -6.57
C VAL A 199 5.37 -19.99 -7.94
N VAL A 200 6.06 -18.99 -8.49
CA VAL A 200 5.72 -18.44 -9.81
C VAL A 200 5.86 -19.52 -10.88
N VAL A 201 6.98 -20.25 -10.91
CA VAL A 201 7.24 -21.27 -11.94
C VAL A 201 6.22 -22.40 -11.90
N SER A 202 5.90 -22.92 -10.71
CA SER A 202 4.92 -24.01 -10.57
C SER A 202 3.48 -23.57 -10.81
N ALA A 203 3.15 -22.31 -10.55
CA ALA A 203 1.79 -21.82 -10.72
C ALA A 203 1.47 -21.39 -12.15
N VAL A 204 2.45 -20.88 -12.92
CA VAL A 204 2.17 -20.35 -14.26
C VAL A 204 1.73 -21.43 -15.24
N SER A 205 2.27 -22.65 -15.16
CA SER A 205 1.82 -23.74 -16.04
C SER A 205 0.34 -24.06 -15.89
N MET A 206 -0.19 -23.89 -14.67
CA MET A 206 -1.58 -24.19 -14.33
C MET A 206 -2.51 -22.99 -14.57
N VAL A 207 -2.08 -21.80 -14.15
CA VAL A 207 -2.96 -20.64 -13.91
C VAL A 207 -2.67 -19.50 -14.90
N GLY A 208 -1.50 -19.48 -15.52
CA GLY A 208 -1.05 -18.42 -16.42
C GLY A 208 -0.33 -17.27 -15.72
N VAL A 209 0.50 -16.55 -16.48
CA VAL A 209 1.37 -15.47 -15.98
C VAL A 209 0.56 -14.36 -15.31
N ILE A 210 -0.48 -13.87 -15.99
CA ILE A 210 -1.23 -12.69 -15.54
C ILE A 210 -1.86 -12.94 -14.16
N LEU A 211 -2.48 -14.10 -13.99
CA LEU A 211 -3.17 -14.43 -12.77
C LEU A 211 -2.20 -14.75 -11.63
N VAL A 212 -1.06 -15.38 -11.89
CA VAL A 212 -0.04 -15.63 -10.85
C VAL A 212 0.52 -14.32 -10.29
N VAL A 213 0.91 -13.39 -11.18
CA VAL A 213 1.38 -12.06 -10.75
C VAL A 213 0.28 -11.30 -10.00
N GLY A 214 -0.95 -11.39 -10.51
CA GLY A 214 -2.14 -10.81 -9.86
C GLY A 214 -2.37 -11.31 -8.44
N LEU A 215 -2.35 -12.64 -8.23
CA LEU A 215 -2.53 -13.29 -6.93
C LEU A 215 -1.33 -13.10 -5.99
N LEU A 216 -0.15 -12.81 -6.52
CA LEU A 216 1.02 -12.50 -5.71
C LEU A 216 0.98 -11.07 -5.15
N ILE A 217 0.45 -10.10 -5.90
CA ILE A 217 0.51 -8.68 -5.52
C ILE A 217 -0.82 -8.19 -4.94
N THR A 218 -1.93 -8.42 -5.63
CA THR A 218 -3.22 -7.78 -5.34
C THR A 218 -3.81 -8.16 -3.99
N PRO A 219 -3.90 -9.44 -3.59
CA PRO A 219 -4.44 -9.79 -2.27
C PRO A 219 -3.50 -9.35 -1.14
N ALA A 220 -2.18 -9.35 -1.37
CA ALA A 220 -1.20 -8.85 -0.41
C ALA A 220 -1.34 -7.33 -0.20
N ALA A 221 -1.48 -6.55 -1.27
CA ALA A 221 -1.75 -5.12 -1.21
C ALA A 221 -3.11 -4.82 -0.56
N THR A 222 -4.13 -5.65 -0.84
CA THR A 222 -5.45 -5.55 -0.20
C THR A 222 -5.33 -5.76 1.31
N ALA A 223 -4.62 -6.80 1.76
CA ALA A 223 -4.39 -7.09 3.17
C ALA A 223 -3.55 -6.01 3.87
N TYR A 224 -2.59 -5.41 3.16
CA TYR A 224 -1.77 -4.31 3.66
C TYR A 224 -2.61 -3.07 4.05
N LEU A 225 -3.72 -2.82 3.35
CA LEU A 225 -4.64 -1.71 3.68
C LEU A 225 -5.46 -1.94 4.95
N LEU A 226 -5.63 -3.20 5.40
CA LEU A 226 -6.44 -3.55 6.57
C LEU A 226 -5.62 -3.85 7.82
N SER A 227 -4.33 -4.16 7.69
CA SER A 227 -3.55 -4.73 8.80
C SER A 227 -2.16 -4.12 8.94
N ASP A 228 -1.79 -3.83 10.19
CA ASP A 228 -0.48 -3.29 10.56
C ASP A 228 0.50 -4.39 11.05
N ARG A 229 0.05 -5.65 11.11
CA ARG A 229 0.86 -6.79 11.58
C ARG A 229 1.01 -7.84 10.48
N LEU A 230 2.26 -8.29 10.26
CA LEU A 230 2.62 -9.21 9.17
C LEU A 230 1.89 -10.56 9.24
N ASP A 231 1.74 -11.13 10.44
CA ASP A 231 1.00 -12.37 10.68
C ASP A 231 -0.45 -12.28 10.18
N ARG A 232 -1.15 -11.22 10.58
CA ARG A 232 -2.53 -10.93 10.16
C ARG A 232 -2.60 -10.60 8.67
N MET A 233 -1.60 -9.90 8.14
CA MET A 233 -1.51 -9.56 6.72
C MET A 233 -1.43 -10.83 5.86
N MET A 234 -0.59 -11.80 6.24
CA MET A 234 -0.45 -13.07 5.52
C MET A 234 -1.75 -13.89 5.54
N MET A 235 -2.42 -13.96 6.70
CA MET A 235 -3.72 -14.64 6.81
C MET A 235 -4.81 -13.97 5.96
N LEU A 236 -4.90 -12.63 6.01
CA LEU A 236 -5.88 -11.87 5.23
C LEU A 236 -5.59 -11.97 3.73
N SER A 237 -4.33 -11.94 3.31
CA SER A 237 -3.94 -12.10 1.91
C SER A 237 -4.34 -13.47 1.37
N ALA A 238 -4.09 -14.54 2.12
CA ALA A 238 -4.54 -15.88 1.76
C ALA A 238 -6.07 -15.95 1.64
N LEU A 239 -6.81 -15.38 2.60
CA LEU A 239 -8.27 -15.32 2.56
C LEU A 239 -8.77 -14.58 1.32
N PHE A 240 -8.23 -13.38 1.05
CA PHE A 240 -8.59 -12.56 -0.10
C PHE A 240 -8.20 -13.21 -1.43
N GLY A 241 -7.13 -13.99 -1.47
CA GLY A 241 -6.75 -14.79 -2.64
C GLY A 241 -7.76 -15.91 -2.90
N VAL A 242 -8.12 -16.67 -1.86
CA VAL A 242 -9.11 -17.76 -1.96
C VAL A 242 -10.48 -17.22 -2.38
N THR A 243 -10.95 -16.12 -1.79
CA THR A 243 -12.23 -15.49 -2.20
C THR A 243 -12.16 -14.99 -3.64
N SER A 244 -11.00 -14.53 -4.10
CA SER A 244 -10.81 -14.11 -5.49
C SER A 244 -10.92 -15.27 -6.47
N VAL A 245 -10.34 -16.43 -6.15
CA VAL A 245 -10.43 -17.63 -6.98
C VAL A 245 -11.87 -18.14 -7.04
N ILE A 246 -12.54 -18.24 -5.89
CA ILE A 246 -13.95 -18.69 -5.84
C ILE A 246 -14.82 -17.72 -6.66
N GLY A 247 -14.79 -16.43 -6.33
CA GLY A 247 -15.62 -15.41 -7.00
C GLY A 247 -15.30 -15.28 -8.49
N GLY A 248 -14.02 -15.35 -8.84
CA GLY A 248 -13.53 -15.29 -10.21
C GLY A 248 -13.94 -16.49 -11.07
N LEU A 249 -13.92 -17.71 -10.52
CA LEU A 249 -14.39 -18.90 -11.24
C LEU A 249 -15.89 -18.85 -11.51
N TYR A 250 -16.70 -18.38 -10.55
CA TYR A 250 -18.13 -18.15 -10.81
C TYR A 250 -18.35 -17.06 -11.86
N LEU A 251 -17.55 -16.00 -11.84
CA LEU A 251 -17.61 -14.91 -12.82
C LEU A 251 -17.19 -15.38 -14.22
N CYS A 252 -16.21 -16.29 -14.30
CA CYS A 252 -15.78 -16.96 -15.53
C CYS A 252 -16.93 -17.76 -16.16
N VAL A 253 -17.62 -18.60 -15.38
CA VAL A 253 -18.78 -19.39 -15.85
C VAL A 253 -19.93 -18.48 -16.32
N TRP A 254 -20.14 -17.35 -15.64
CA TRP A 254 -21.23 -16.44 -15.99
C TRP A 254 -20.95 -15.61 -17.25
N LEU A 255 -19.70 -15.22 -17.47
CA LEU A 255 -19.29 -14.40 -18.62
C LEU A 255 -18.78 -15.21 -19.82
N ASP A 256 -18.69 -16.54 -19.69
CA ASP A 256 -18.08 -17.44 -20.69
C ASP A 256 -16.71 -16.91 -21.17
N SER A 257 -15.85 -16.57 -20.21
CA SER A 257 -14.58 -15.87 -20.44
C SER A 257 -13.38 -16.66 -19.91
N ALA A 258 -12.15 -16.24 -20.25
CA ALA A 258 -10.94 -16.88 -19.75
C ALA A 258 -10.85 -16.82 -18.21
N GLY A 259 -10.72 -17.99 -17.56
CA GLY A 259 -10.73 -18.10 -16.10
C GLY A 259 -9.67 -17.24 -15.40
N GLY A 260 -8.46 -17.18 -15.98
CA GLY A 260 -7.37 -16.34 -15.46
C GLY A 260 -7.72 -14.85 -15.36
N GLY A 261 -8.31 -14.30 -16.44
CA GLY A 261 -8.73 -12.91 -16.51
C GLY A 261 -9.89 -12.58 -15.58
N ALA A 262 -10.89 -13.47 -15.51
CA ALA A 262 -12.05 -13.31 -14.63
C ALA A 262 -11.66 -13.24 -13.15
N ILE A 263 -10.74 -14.10 -12.69
CA ILE A 263 -10.22 -14.08 -11.33
C ILE A 263 -9.44 -12.78 -11.06
N MET A 264 -8.62 -12.32 -12.01
CA MET A 264 -7.88 -11.08 -11.85
C MET A 264 -8.80 -9.86 -11.74
N LEU A 265 -9.86 -9.79 -12.55
CA LEU A 265 -10.88 -8.73 -12.48
C LEU A 265 -11.61 -8.74 -11.13
N PHE A 266 -11.98 -9.91 -10.63
CA PHE A 266 -12.59 -10.02 -9.31
C PHE A 266 -11.62 -9.58 -8.20
N CYS A 267 -10.35 -9.98 -8.29
CA CYS A 267 -9.33 -9.60 -7.32
C CYS A 267 -9.10 -8.07 -7.29
N THR A 268 -9.04 -7.43 -8.47
CA THR A 268 -8.92 -5.96 -8.57
C THR A 268 -10.16 -5.24 -8.07
N LEU A 269 -11.37 -5.78 -8.33
CA LEU A 269 -12.59 -5.24 -7.76
C LEU A 269 -12.59 -5.33 -6.22
N GLN A 270 -12.15 -6.45 -5.67
CA GLN A 270 -12.01 -6.64 -4.22
C GLN A 270 -11.03 -5.62 -3.60
N PHE A 271 -9.89 -5.39 -4.26
CA PHE A 271 -8.93 -4.35 -3.86
C PHE A 271 -9.56 -2.95 -3.87
N LEU A 272 -10.29 -2.59 -4.93
CA LEU A 272 -10.95 -1.27 -5.05
C LEU A 272 -12.01 -1.06 -3.96
N VAL A 273 -12.82 -2.08 -3.67
CA VAL A 273 -13.82 -2.04 -2.59
C VAL A 273 -13.14 -1.81 -1.24
N VAL A 274 -12.07 -2.56 -0.96
CA VAL A 274 -11.28 -2.39 0.26
C VAL A 274 -10.65 -1.00 0.34
N LEU A 275 -10.08 -0.50 -0.75
CA LEU A 275 -9.49 0.85 -0.81
C LEU A 275 -10.53 1.94 -0.53
N ALA A 276 -11.77 1.75 -0.97
CA ALA A 276 -12.85 2.69 -0.66
C ALA A 276 -13.20 2.66 0.84
N VAL A 277 -13.36 1.47 1.42
CA VAL A 277 -13.95 1.26 2.76
C VAL A 277 -12.92 1.24 3.90
N ALA A 278 -11.63 1.05 3.63
CA ALA A 278 -10.62 0.82 4.67
C ALA A 278 -10.62 1.91 5.78
N PRO A 279 -10.59 1.53 7.08
CA PRO A 279 -10.86 2.45 8.19
C PRO A 279 -9.73 3.45 8.48
N LYS A 280 -8.47 3.07 8.21
CA LYS A 280 -7.30 3.95 8.41
C LYS A 280 -6.85 4.62 7.12
N TYR A 281 -6.75 3.85 6.04
CA TYR A 281 -6.18 4.29 4.77
C TYR A 281 -7.21 4.49 3.66
N GLY A 282 -8.50 4.21 3.92
CA GLY A 282 -9.52 4.26 2.90
C GLY A 282 -9.98 5.67 2.55
N LEU A 283 -10.44 5.83 1.32
CA LEU A 283 -10.90 7.10 0.78
C LEU A 283 -12.10 7.65 1.56
N LEU A 284 -13.05 6.79 1.96
CA LEU A 284 -14.21 7.18 2.75
C LEU A 284 -13.82 7.63 4.16
N ALA A 285 -12.95 6.88 4.84
CA ALA A 285 -12.49 7.24 6.18
C ALA A 285 -11.70 8.57 6.15
N ARG A 286 -10.83 8.77 5.16
CA ARG A 286 -10.13 10.04 4.94
C ARG A 286 -11.10 11.18 4.69
N TRP A 287 -12.08 10.98 3.81
CA TRP A 287 -13.09 11.99 3.52
C TRP A 287 -13.96 12.34 4.73
N MET A 288 -14.35 11.34 5.54
CA MET A 288 -15.08 11.58 6.80
C MET A 288 -14.22 12.33 7.82
N ARG A 289 -12.93 11.97 7.97
CA ARG A 289 -12.00 12.72 8.85
C ARG A 289 -11.84 14.16 8.38
N LEU A 290 -11.57 14.37 7.09
CA LEU A 290 -11.46 15.71 6.50
C LEU A 290 -12.75 16.53 6.63
N ARG A 291 -13.92 15.88 6.62
CA ARG A 291 -15.20 16.55 6.88
C ARG A 291 -15.44 16.87 8.35
N LYS A 292 -14.87 16.10 9.29
CA LYS A 292 -15.00 16.32 10.74
C LYS A 292 -13.92 17.24 11.31
N LEU A 293 -12.81 17.43 10.60
CA LEU A 293 -11.78 18.38 11.00
C LEU A 293 -12.36 19.80 11.00
N VAL A 294 -12.47 20.37 12.19
CA VAL A 294 -12.65 21.80 12.39
C VAL A 294 -11.24 22.41 12.37
N PRO A 295 -10.95 23.37 11.48
CA PRO A 295 -9.65 24.04 11.49
C PRO A 295 -9.47 24.76 12.84
N GLN A 296 -8.35 24.51 13.51
CA GLN A 296 -8.05 25.13 14.80
C GLN A 296 -8.03 26.66 14.72
N GLN A 297 -7.52 27.21 13.61
CA GLN A 297 -7.56 28.65 13.30
C GLN A 297 -8.98 29.23 13.41
N VAL A 298 -10.00 28.53 12.89
CA VAL A 298 -11.39 29.00 12.96
C VAL A 298 -11.90 29.01 14.40
N VAL A 299 -11.47 28.07 15.24
CA VAL A 299 -11.82 28.06 16.67
C VAL A 299 -11.15 29.24 17.39
N GLU A 300 -9.88 29.46 17.15
CA GLU A 300 -9.09 30.55 17.75
C GLU A 300 -9.59 31.94 17.32
N ASP A 301 -9.95 32.12 16.04
CA ASP A 301 -10.57 33.36 15.54
C ASP A 301 -11.92 33.64 16.20
N ILE A 302 -12.75 32.60 16.40
CA ILE A 302 -14.04 32.76 17.09
C ILE A 302 -13.82 33.12 18.56
N LEU A 303 -12.90 32.43 19.25
CA LEU A 303 -12.55 32.71 20.65
C LEU A 303 -12.09 34.16 20.83
N THR A 304 -11.13 34.61 20.02
CA THR A 304 -10.59 35.97 20.09
C THR A 304 -11.63 37.03 19.68
N THR A 305 -12.52 36.72 18.73
CA THR A 305 -13.62 37.62 18.35
C THR A 305 -14.62 37.81 19.50
N ILE A 306 -15.03 36.74 20.17
CA ILE A 306 -15.95 36.82 21.32
C ILE A 306 -15.26 37.54 22.50
N LEU A 307 -13.97 37.26 22.73
CA LEU A 307 -13.17 37.93 23.77
C LEU A 307 -13.09 39.45 23.54
N ARG A 308 -12.86 39.89 22.29
CA ARG A 308 -12.77 41.32 21.93
C ARG A 308 -14.11 42.07 22.04
N TYR A 309 -15.24 41.37 21.93
CA TYR A 309 -16.57 42.00 21.98
C TYR A 309 -17.07 42.22 23.42
N GLU A 310 -16.52 41.50 24.40
CA GLU A 310 -16.81 41.59 25.85
C GLU A 310 -18.31 41.43 26.24
N LYS A 311 -19.16 41.09 25.28
CA LYS A 311 -20.62 40.97 25.40
C LYS A 311 -21.11 39.75 24.62
N ASP A 312 -22.39 39.41 24.82
CA ASP A 312 -23.06 38.36 24.06
C ASP A 312 -22.93 38.63 22.55
N THR A 313 -22.16 37.79 21.87
CA THR A 313 -21.69 38.07 20.50
C THR A 313 -22.62 37.41 19.49
N PRO A 314 -23.39 38.18 18.69
CA PRO A 314 -24.30 37.60 17.72
C PRO A 314 -23.52 36.92 16.58
N LEU A 315 -24.14 35.89 15.99
CA LEU A 315 -23.53 35.09 14.92
C LEU A 315 -23.10 35.93 13.70
N GLU A 316 -23.75 37.07 13.47
CA GLU A 316 -23.43 38.00 12.38
C GLU A 316 -22.05 38.63 12.55
N VAL A 317 -21.67 39.01 13.77
CA VAL A 317 -20.35 39.56 14.09
C VAL A 317 -19.28 38.49 13.87
N ILE A 318 -19.51 37.27 14.36
CA ILE A 318 -18.58 36.15 14.16
C ILE A 318 -18.34 35.88 12.67
N ARG A 319 -19.38 35.93 11.83
CA ARG A 319 -19.25 35.74 10.38
C ARG A 319 -18.51 36.86 9.66
N GLN A 320 -18.50 38.07 10.22
CA GLN A 320 -17.85 39.23 9.62
C GLN A 320 -16.34 39.21 9.85
N TYR A 321 -15.89 38.74 11.01
CA TYR A 321 -14.47 38.76 11.40
C TYR A 321 -13.73 37.46 11.07
N VAL A 322 -14.40 36.31 11.05
CA VAL A 322 -13.77 35.04 10.70
C VAL A 322 -13.69 34.92 9.17
N GLN A 323 -12.50 35.14 8.61
CA GLN A 323 -12.26 35.18 7.15
C GLN A 323 -12.61 33.85 6.44
N SER A 324 -12.62 32.72 7.17
CA SER A 324 -13.02 31.41 6.66
C SER A 324 -14.48 31.08 6.96
N GLY A 325 -15.40 31.54 6.11
CA GLY A 325 -16.83 31.19 6.23
C GLY A 325 -17.14 29.68 6.15
N LYS A 326 -16.21 28.85 5.66
CA LYS A 326 -16.34 27.40 5.61
C LYS A 326 -15.91 26.78 6.95
N GLY A 327 -16.89 26.49 7.81
CA GLY A 327 -16.65 25.70 9.03
C GLY A 327 -17.12 26.35 10.33
N ILE A 328 -17.52 27.63 10.32
CA ILE A 328 -17.96 28.37 11.52
C ILE A 328 -19.04 27.62 12.30
N ARG A 329 -20.07 27.09 11.63
CA ARG A 329 -21.14 26.34 12.31
C ARG A 329 -20.61 25.10 13.04
N LYS A 330 -19.70 24.34 12.41
CA LYS A 330 -19.10 23.16 13.02
C LYS A 330 -18.14 23.52 14.15
N ALA A 331 -17.43 24.65 14.01
CA ALA A 331 -16.59 25.18 15.07
C ALA A 331 -17.44 25.58 16.28
N LEU A 332 -18.57 26.26 16.10
CA LEU A 332 -19.49 26.60 17.18
C LEU A 332 -20.10 25.34 17.85
N GLU A 333 -20.51 24.34 17.06
CA GLU A 333 -20.97 23.05 17.60
C GLU A 333 -19.86 22.36 18.42
N TYR A 334 -18.64 22.25 17.88
CA TYR A 334 -17.48 21.70 18.59
C TYR A 334 -17.11 22.50 19.86
N MET A 335 -17.14 23.83 19.79
CA MET A 335 -16.82 24.70 20.91
C MET A 335 -17.87 24.62 22.02
N GLY A 336 -19.15 24.41 21.66
CA GLY A 336 -20.21 24.13 22.62
C GLY A 336 -20.03 22.77 23.30
N ASP A 337 -19.74 21.72 22.53
CA ASP A 337 -19.52 20.36 23.04
C ASP A 337 -18.28 20.28 23.97
N GLU A 338 -17.20 20.98 23.64
CA GLU A 338 -15.98 21.07 24.46
C GLU A 338 -16.09 22.05 25.64
N GLY A 339 -17.21 22.76 25.76
CA GLY A 339 -17.49 23.71 26.84
C GLY A 339 -16.63 24.98 26.79
N PHE A 340 -16.22 25.42 25.60
CA PHE A 340 -15.54 26.71 25.41
C PHE A 340 -16.53 27.89 25.33
N ILE A 341 -17.75 27.65 24.84
CA ILE A 341 -18.78 28.68 24.70
C ILE A 341 -20.12 28.21 25.24
N GLU A 342 -20.91 29.17 25.73
CA GLU A 342 -22.32 29.00 26.07
C GLU A 342 -23.18 29.77 25.08
N GLN A 343 -24.29 29.16 24.66
CA GLN A 343 -25.24 29.78 23.75
C GLN A 343 -26.30 30.55 24.55
N THR A 344 -26.39 31.85 24.30
CA THR A 344 -27.38 32.76 24.89
C THR A 344 -28.56 32.95 23.93
N SER A 345 -29.62 33.63 24.37
CA SER A 345 -30.77 34.02 23.52
C SER A 345 -30.39 34.87 22.31
N THR A 346 -29.27 35.60 22.37
CA THR A 346 -28.88 36.62 21.38
C THR A 346 -27.50 36.37 20.74
N GLY A 347 -26.74 35.37 21.21
CA GLY A 347 -25.38 35.14 20.74
C GLY A 347 -24.65 34.01 21.45
N TYR A 348 -23.32 34.14 21.53
CA TYR A 348 -22.43 33.23 22.23
C TYR A 348 -21.57 34.00 23.25
N LEU A 349 -21.32 33.36 24.40
CA LEU A 349 -20.47 33.86 25.47
C LEU A 349 -19.37 32.85 25.78
N LEU A 350 -18.20 33.33 26.22
CA LEU A 350 -17.09 32.46 26.62
C LEU A 350 -17.33 31.89 28.02
N THR A 351 -17.09 30.60 28.21
CA THR A 351 -16.96 30.01 29.54
C THR A 351 -15.60 30.38 30.15
N ASP A 352 -15.37 30.09 31.43
CA ASP A 352 -14.05 30.26 32.06
C ASP A 352 -12.93 29.51 31.29
N LYS A 353 -13.26 28.31 30.78
CA LYS A 353 -12.36 27.50 29.95
C LYS A 353 -12.08 28.17 28.60
N GLY A 354 -13.12 28.68 27.94
CA GLY A 354 -12.98 29.43 26.68
C GLY A 354 -12.18 30.71 26.84
N LEU A 355 -12.38 31.43 27.95
CA LEU A 355 -11.67 32.66 28.27
C LEU A 355 -10.18 32.41 28.48
N ALA A 356 -9.82 31.34 29.19
CA ALA A 356 -8.42 30.94 29.37
C ALA A 356 -7.72 30.62 28.04
N GLU A 357 -8.37 29.88 27.14
CA GLU A 357 -7.81 29.59 25.81
C GLU A 357 -7.75 30.83 24.91
N ALA A 358 -8.80 31.66 24.91
CA ALA A 358 -8.82 32.91 24.14
C ALA A 358 -7.67 33.85 24.57
N ASN A 359 -7.37 33.93 25.87
CA ASN A 359 -6.27 34.73 26.38
C ASN A 359 -4.89 34.18 25.96
N LYS A 360 -4.71 32.86 25.86
CA LYS A 360 -3.45 32.28 25.36
C LYS A 360 -3.18 32.70 23.91
N VAL A 361 -4.19 32.60 23.06
CA VAL A 361 -4.10 33.04 21.65
C VAL A 361 -3.80 34.53 21.60
N LEU A 362 -4.53 35.35 22.37
CA LEU A 362 -4.32 36.79 22.43
C LEU A 362 -2.93 37.18 22.96
N ARG A 363 -2.40 36.45 23.93
CA ARG A 363 -1.03 36.62 24.45
C ARG A 363 0.00 36.34 23.35
N ALA A 364 -0.16 35.23 22.63
CA ALA A 364 0.71 34.89 21.50
C ALA A 364 0.66 35.97 20.41
N HIS A 365 -0.53 36.46 20.06
CA HIS A 365 -0.72 37.59 19.13
C HIS A 365 0.13 38.80 19.51
N ARG A 366 -0.03 39.25 20.76
CA ARG A 366 0.60 40.47 21.27
C ARG A 366 2.11 40.35 21.37
N LEU A 367 2.61 39.17 21.78
CA LEU A 367 4.05 38.90 21.83
C LEU A 367 4.66 38.87 20.42
N TRP A 368 3.94 38.35 19.43
CA TRP A 368 4.38 38.44 18.03
C TRP A 368 4.36 39.87 17.51
N GLU A 369 3.31 40.65 17.78
CA GLU A 369 3.29 42.07 17.41
C GLU A 369 4.47 42.82 18.02
N ALA A 370 4.74 42.62 19.32
CA ALA A 370 5.87 43.22 20.01
C ALA A 370 7.21 42.80 19.40
N TYR A 371 7.40 41.50 19.15
CA TYR A 371 8.61 40.98 18.53
C TYR A 371 8.81 41.53 17.10
N LEU A 372 7.77 41.52 16.28
CA LEU A 372 7.80 42.04 14.91
C LEU A 372 8.11 43.55 14.87
N GLU A 373 7.62 44.31 15.86
CA GLU A 373 8.00 45.71 16.01
C GLU A 373 9.49 45.86 16.32
N THR A 374 10.06 45.06 17.24
CA THR A 374 11.48 45.15 17.59
C THR A 374 12.43 44.86 16.42
N ILE A 375 12.01 44.01 15.48
CA ILE A 375 12.78 43.68 14.27
C ILE A 375 12.53 44.64 13.09
N GLY A 376 11.63 45.62 13.27
CA GLY A 376 11.37 46.67 12.28
C GLY A 376 10.42 46.28 11.15
N THR A 377 9.48 45.36 11.37
CA THR A 377 8.45 45.00 10.38
C THR A 377 7.59 46.24 10.04
N PRO A 378 7.27 46.49 8.75
CA PRO A 378 6.41 47.61 8.36
C PRO A 378 5.05 47.57 9.08
N LYS A 379 4.55 48.74 9.50
CA LYS A 379 3.27 48.85 10.24
C LYS A 379 2.07 48.22 9.52
N GLU A 380 2.07 48.23 8.19
CA GLU A 380 1.03 47.63 7.36
C GLU A 380 1.05 46.09 7.40
N GLU A 381 2.23 45.49 7.60
CA GLU A 381 2.42 44.04 7.63
C GLU A 381 2.47 43.47 9.06
N LEU A 382 2.58 44.33 10.07
CA LEU A 382 2.77 43.94 11.47
C LEU A 382 1.60 43.07 11.98
N HIS A 383 0.37 43.57 11.92
CA HIS A 383 -0.82 42.84 12.38
C HIS A 383 -1.17 41.62 11.49
N PRO A 384 -1.15 41.69 10.15
CA PRO A 384 -1.37 40.51 9.31
C PRO A 384 -0.37 39.39 9.56
N THR A 385 0.91 39.72 9.78
CA THR A 385 1.96 38.74 10.03
C THR A 385 1.84 38.14 11.42
N ALA A 386 1.56 38.95 12.44
CA ALA A 386 1.30 38.46 13.79
C ALA A 386 0.11 37.49 13.84
N HIS A 387 -0.98 37.81 13.13
CA HIS A 387 -2.16 36.95 13.00
C HIS A 387 -1.84 35.60 12.35
N HIS A 388 -0.92 35.55 11.37
CA HIS A 388 -0.53 34.26 10.81
C HIS A 388 0.34 33.42 11.75
N LEU A 389 1.18 34.07 12.56
CA LEU A 389 2.15 33.41 13.44
C LEU A 389 1.53 32.93 14.76
N GLU A 390 0.46 33.57 15.24
CA GLU A 390 -0.20 33.18 16.49
C GLU A 390 -0.73 31.74 16.44
N HIS A 391 -1.23 31.28 15.29
CA HIS A 391 -1.78 29.94 15.10
C HIS A 391 -0.72 28.83 14.94
N ILE A 392 0.55 29.20 14.76
CA ILE A 392 1.67 28.25 14.55
C ILE A 392 2.52 28.13 15.84
N SER A 393 2.17 28.90 16.87
CA SER A 393 2.98 29.03 18.06
C SER A 393 2.67 27.95 19.10
N ASP A 394 3.55 26.96 19.19
CA ASP A 394 3.58 26.06 20.33
C ASP A 394 3.92 26.82 21.63
N GLY A 395 3.51 26.29 22.80
CA GLY A 395 3.71 26.96 24.09
C GLY A 395 5.15 27.38 24.37
N ASN A 396 6.14 26.58 23.95
CA ASN A 396 7.57 26.90 24.10
C ASN A 396 7.99 28.14 23.29
N THR A 397 7.38 28.38 22.13
CA THR A 397 7.67 29.54 21.27
C THR A 397 7.18 30.82 21.93
N VAL A 398 6.00 30.77 22.55
CA VAL A 398 5.41 31.91 23.26
C VAL A 398 6.23 32.27 24.50
N GLU A 399 6.66 31.27 25.28
CA GLU A 399 7.55 31.48 26.44
C GLU A 399 8.91 32.05 26.02
N TYR A 400 9.50 31.54 24.94
CA TYR A 400 10.75 32.06 24.40
C TYR A 400 10.63 33.54 23.95
N LEU A 401 9.54 33.91 23.30
CA LEU A 401 9.28 35.30 22.90
C LEU A 401 9.12 36.21 24.12
N ASP A 402 8.39 35.73 25.13
CA ASP A 402 8.19 36.47 26.39
C ASP A 402 9.51 36.72 27.13
N GLU A 403 10.34 35.69 27.28
CA GLU A 403 11.68 35.82 27.88
C GLU A 403 12.58 36.77 27.08
N ARG A 404 12.57 36.67 25.75
CA ARG A 404 13.42 37.47 24.87
C ARG A 404 13.02 38.94 24.81
N LEU A 405 11.73 39.22 25.01
CA LEU A 405 11.20 40.58 25.11
C LEU A 405 11.27 41.16 26.53
N GLY A 406 11.69 40.36 27.53
CA GLY A 406 11.82 40.79 28.91
C GLY A 406 10.49 40.89 29.67
N SER A 407 9.55 39.99 29.38
CA SER A 407 8.21 39.93 29.97
C SER A 407 7.43 41.26 29.85
N PRO A 408 7.17 41.73 28.62
CA PRO A 408 6.46 42.98 28.39
C PRO A 408 5.03 42.92 28.94
N SER A 409 4.61 43.95 29.67
CA SER A 409 3.24 44.06 30.19
C SER A 409 2.25 44.65 29.17
N GLN A 410 2.72 45.26 28.09
CA GLN A 410 1.91 45.92 27.06
C GLN A 410 2.40 45.61 25.65
N ASP A 411 1.47 45.56 24.70
CA ASP A 411 1.74 45.44 23.26
C ASP A 411 2.15 46.81 22.64
N PRO A 412 2.64 46.84 21.38
CA PRO A 412 2.99 48.06 20.65
C PRO A 412 1.90 49.14 20.59
N HIS A 413 0.65 48.73 20.79
CA HIS A 413 -0.53 49.57 20.74
C HIS A 413 -1.04 49.97 22.13
N GLY A 414 -0.32 49.62 23.20
CA GLY A 414 -0.62 49.99 24.59
C GLY A 414 -1.67 49.11 25.27
N LYS A 415 -2.03 47.95 24.73
CA LYS A 415 -2.96 47.01 25.38
C LYS A 415 -2.19 45.99 26.23
N VAL A 416 -2.82 45.53 27.31
CA VAL A 416 -2.21 44.63 28.30
C VAL A 416 -1.91 43.27 27.68
N ILE A 417 -0.72 42.70 27.87
CA ILE A 417 -0.45 41.30 27.50
C ILE A 417 -0.95 40.40 28.64
N PRO A 418 -1.96 39.52 28.41
CA PRO A 418 -2.60 38.72 29.46
C PRO A 418 -1.75 37.54 29.92
#